data_AF-A0A923KSX4-F1
#
_entry.id   AF-A0A923KSX4-F1
#
_cell.length_a   1.000
_cell.length_b   1.000
_cell.length_c   1.000
_cell.angle_alpha   90.00
_cell.angle_beta   90.00
_cell.angle_gamma   90.00
#
_symmetry.space_group_name_H-M   'P 1'
#
loop_
_entity.id
_entity.type
_entity.pdbx_description
1 polymer ?
#
loop_
_entity_poly.entity_id
_entity_poly.type
_entity_poly.pdbx_seq_one_letter_code
_entity_poly.pdbx_strand_id
1 'polypeptide(L)'
;MKVPTCRCCTPVPSPSAALVEPANVNLVSHRRRHIFLAPVAVFLSGAWGMAKAGDDLLSPFAKPKTKDGKPNAPSVSNAAAMAASESRAMAERSVSALAGLCANTNALIEQLAKLRAEIAEQQRKRQELEAFKAAEMEDYRNGLFCSGCNRTKRDILSKGETFPHSGQKIIAPTPEQIANKDAELQRPIDQLTAALAKNNKDAVVTDTIMRDGREQIEFGVWLWETSIGSERSAMQKNLQRKLDKLQAELKQIEKTIDDIRMAEFASKKNQEVASLEADRRMWQEVLQKRREAMEQEKLDYQRQMTKLERIYADEQTRIADFTARGALHLQINVVPSTRGRGSMLDPFNLGVHFRLGRMLSRSDVAGQVHPEIVASVDQFIQNYKRAAF
;
A
#
# COMPACT_ATOMS: atom_id res chain seq x y z
N MET A 1 32.77 -21.98 33.53
CA MET A 1 33.26 -20.58 33.53
C MET A 1 32.06 -19.67 33.69
N LYS A 2 32.14 -18.73 34.64
CA LYS A 2 31.03 -17.93 35.16
C LYS A 2 30.65 -16.82 34.16
N VAL A 3 29.35 -16.67 33.93
CA VAL A 3 28.73 -15.53 33.23
C VAL A 3 28.56 -14.38 34.23
N PRO A 4 28.95 -13.14 33.92
CA PRO A 4 28.57 -11.99 34.72
C PRO A 4 27.29 -11.36 34.17
N THR A 5 26.25 -11.39 34.99
CA THR A 5 25.05 -10.57 34.88
C THR A 5 25.36 -9.14 35.34
N CYS A 6 24.97 -8.13 34.55
CA CYS A 6 24.88 -6.74 35.01
C CYS A 6 23.42 -6.32 35.09
N ARG A 7 23.01 -5.93 36.30
CA ARG A 7 21.76 -5.28 36.68
C ARG A 7 21.99 -3.76 36.81
N CYS A 8 20.87 -3.04 36.78
CA CYS A 8 20.60 -1.71 37.37
C CYS A 8 20.57 -0.52 36.39
N CYS A 9 19.36 -0.11 36.02
CA CYS A 9 18.93 1.28 35.96
C CYS A 9 17.46 1.36 36.40
N THR A 10 17.21 2.00 37.54
CA THR A 10 15.89 2.37 38.09
C THR A 10 15.44 3.73 37.56
N PRO A 11 14.12 4.03 37.53
CA PRO A 11 13.58 5.28 37.00
C PRO A 11 13.56 6.41 38.04
N VAL A 12 13.79 7.65 37.59
CA VAL A 12 13.65 8.89 38.38
C VAL A 12 12.25 9.49 38.13
N PRO A 13 11.51 9.93 39.17
CA PRO A 13 10.17 10.48 39.04
C PRO A 13 10.13 12.00 38.77
N SER A 14 9.01 12.42 38.18
CA SER A 14 8.57 13.79 37.86
C SER A 14 8.53 14.76 39.06
N PRO A 15 8.52 16.08 38.79
CA PRO A 15 7.86 17.04 39.65
C PRO A 15 6.65 17.70 38.98
N SER A 16 5.54 17.66 39.71
CA SER A 16 4.33 18.47 39.55
C SER A 16 4.59 19.95 39.90
N ALA A 17 3.93 20.86 39.17
CA ALA A 17 3.66 22.24 39.60
C ALA A 17 2.24 22.60 39.08
N ALA A 18 1.23 22.70 39.95
CA ALA A 18 0.80 23.91 40.69
C ALA A 18 0.29 25.02 39.73
N LEU A 19 -1.03 25.13 39.52
CA LEU A 19 -2.00 25.99 40.25
C LEU A 19 -1.70 27.49 40.16
N VAL A 20 -2.42 28.19 39.27
CA VAL A 20 -2.75 29.62 39.39
C VAL A 20 -4.15 29.86 38.78
N GLU A 21 -5.14 30.12 39.64
CA GLU A 21 -6.36 30.85 39.32
C GLU A 21 -6.05 32.37 39.23
N PRO A 22 -6.87 33.15 38.51
CA PRO A 22 -7.61 34.16 39.26
C PRO A 22 -9.08 34.38 38.83
N ALA A 23 -9.91 34.47 39.88
CA ALA A 23 -11.03 35.38 40.14
C ALA A 23 -11.66 36.22 39.00
N ASN A 24 -12.96 35.93 38.80
CA ASN A 24 -14.11 36.83 39.03
C ASN A 24 -14.09 38.25 38.44
N VAL A 25 -14.96 38.50 37.45
CA VAL A 25 -15.70 39.77 37.31
C VAL A 25 -17.16 39.47 36.94
N ASN A 26 -18.06 39.87 37.84
CA ASN A 26 -19.50 39.96 37.66
C ASN A 26 -19.87 40.91 36.52
N LEU A 27 -20.84 40.53 35.69
CA LEU A 27 -21.70 41.50 35.00
C LEU A 27 -23.11 40.93 34.80
N VAL A 28 -23.98 41.39 35.70
CA VAL A 28 -25.43 41.31 35.64
C VAL A 28 -25.90 42.18 34.48
N SER A 29 -26.71 41.63 33.57
CA SER A 29 -27.70 42.43 32.85
C SER A 29 -28.97 41.62 32.56
N HIS A 30 -30.07 42.11 33.13
CA HIS A 30 -31.43 41.75 32.76
C HIS A 30 -31.74 42.19 31.32
N ARG A 31 -32.48 41.39 30.54
CA ARG A 31 -33.89 41.66 30.20
C ARG A 31 -34.44 40.80 29.05
N ARG A 32 -35.71 40.43 29.27
CA ARG A 32 -36.82 40.26 28.31
C ARG A 32 -36.81 39.05 27.38
N ARG A 33 -37.52 38.02 27.85
CA ARG A 33 -38.25 37.04 27.02
C ARG A 33 -39.38 37.77 26.28
N HIS A 34 -39.34 37.75 24.94
CA HIS A 34 -40.52 37.97 24.11
C HIS A 34 -40.95 36.61 23.55
N ILE A 35 -42.12 36.15 23.99
CA ILE A 35 -42.85 35.04 23.41
C ILE A 35 -43.53 35.58 22.15
N PHE A 36 -43.10 35.13 20.97
CA PHE A 36 -43.84 35.34 19.73
C PHE A 36 -44.61 34.06 19.39
N LEU A 37 -45.94 34.15 19.55
CA LEU A 37 -46.90 33.27 18.90
C LEU A 37 -47.13 33.81 17.49
N ALA A 38 -46.96 32.98 16.47
CA ALA A 38 -47.41 33.27 15.11
C ALA A 38 -48.13 32.02 14.54
N PRO A 39 -49.17 32.21 13.71
CA PRO A 39 -50.14 31.18 13.36
C PRO A 39 -49.66 30.26 12.23
N VAL A 40 -50.08 28.99 12.31
CA VAL A 40 -49.89 27.98 11.26
C VAL A 40 -50.80 28.32 10.09
N ALA A 41 -50.19 28.59 8.92
CA ALA A 41 -50.89 28.69 7.66
C ALA A 41 -50.97 27.31 6.98
N VAL A 42 -52.18 26.99 6.52
CA VAL A 42 -52.57 25.82 5.74
C VAL A 42 -51.77 25.74 4.43
N PHE A 43 -51.19 24.56 4.12
CA PHE A 43 -50.68 24.27 2.78
C PHE A 43 -51.39 23.08 2.15
N LEU A 44 -51.87 23.34 0.93
CA LEU A 44 -52.55 22.43 0.00
C LEU A 44 -51.57 21.44 -0.66
N SER A 45 -52.15 20.28 -0.95
CA SER A 45 -51.70 19.16 -1.78
C SER A 45 -50.92 19.49 -3.06
N GLY A 46 -49.87 18.68 -3.36
CA GLY A 46 -49.37 18.50 -4.72
C GLY A 46 -48.01 17.80 -4.86
N ALA A 47 -47.99 16.73 -5.68
CA ALA A 47 -46.85 16.07 -6.34
C ALA A 47 -46.00 15.04 -5.56
N TRP A 48 -46.22 13.77 -5.92
CA TRP A 48 -45.33 12.63 -5.64
C TRP A 48 -44.12 12.68 -6.57
N GLY A 49 -42.92 12.72 -5.99
CA GLY A 49 -41.66 12.53 -6.70
C GLY A 49 -40.64 11.95 -5.72
N MET A 50 -40.16 10.73 -5.98
CA MET A 50 -39.17 10.06 -5.14
C MET A 50 -37.84 10.81 -5.16
N ALA A 51 -37.60 11.62 -4.12
CA ALA A 51 -36.31 12.24 -3.86
C ALA A 51 -35.46 11.33 -2.95
N LYS A 52 -34.22 11.05 -3.38
CA LYS A 52 -33.18 10.42 -2.55
C LYS A 52 -33.05 11.18 -1.22
N ALA A 53 -32.90 10.44 -0.13
CA ALA A 53 -32.87 10.86 1.28
C ALA A 53 -31.68 11.79 1.70
N GLY A 54 -31.31 12.76 0.87
CA GLY A 54 -30.29 13.76 1.17
C GLY A 54 -30.85 15.03 1.80
N ASP A 55 -32.05 15.45 1.40
CA ASP A 55 -32.74 16.64 1.91
C ASP A 55 -34.21 16.28 2.17
N ASP A 56 -34.47 15.73 3.36
CA ASP A 56 -35.82 15.37 3.81
C ASP A 56 -36.59 16.65 4.18
N LEU A 57 -37.26 17.24 3.18
CA LEU A 57 -38.12 18.42 3.29
C LEU A 57 -39.36 18.20 4.19
N LEU A 58 -39.57 16.97 4.67
CA LEU A 58 -40.67 16.62 5.58
C LEU A 58 -40.22 16.48 7.04
N SER A 59 -38.95 16.75 7.36
CA SER A 59 -38.53 16.84 8.76
C SER A 59 -38.97 18.20 9.35
N PRO A 60 -39.83 18.23 10.39
CA PRO A 60 -40.16 19.47 11.12
C PRO A 60 -38.93 20.07 11.84
N PHE A 61 -37.78 19.39 11.80
CA PHE A 61 -36.50 19.83 12.35
C PHE A 61 -35.49 20.24 11.26
N ALA A 62 -35.89 20.27 9.99
CA ALA A 62 -35.05 20.79 8.92
C ALA A 62 -34.75 22.27 9.18
N LYS A 63 -33.47 22.60 9.44
CA LYS A 63 -33.05 23.99 9.58
C LYS A 63 -33.32 24.71 8.24
N PRO A 64 -33.99 25.88 8.23
CA PRO A 64 -34.15 26.64 7.01
C PRO A 64 -32.76 26.93 6.43
N LYS A 65 -32.56 26.66 5.13
CA LYS A 65 -31.29 26.93 4.44
C LYS A 65 -31.03 28.44 4.49
N THR A 66 -30.19 28.89 5.42
CA THR A 66 -29.69 30.26 5.44
C THR A 66 -28.81 30.47 4.22
N LYS A 67 -29.25 31.41 3.38
CA LYS A 67 -28.66 31.74 2.08
C LYS A 67 -27.45 32.65 2.27
N ASP A 68 -26.49 32.26 3.11
CA ASP A 68 -25.27 33.04 3.35
C ASP A 68 -24.07 32.36 2.68
N GLY A 69 -23.58 32.99 1.62
CA GLY A 69 -22.50 32.53 0.75
C GLY A 69 -21.11 32.51 1.40
N LYS A 70 -20.92 31.67 2.41
CA LYS A 70 -19.59 31.17 2.79
C LYS A 70 -19.36 29.80 2.14
N PRO A 71 -18.14 29.49 1.67
CA PRO A 71 -17.84 28.15 1.17
C PRO A 71 -18.07 27.18 2.33
N ASN A 72 -19.14 26.39 2.22
CA ASN A 72 -19.46 25.37 3.20
C ASN A 72 -18.27 24.41 3.28
N ALA A 73 -17.64 24.33 4.45
CA ALA A 73 -16.83 23.17 4.79
C ALA A 73 -17.66 21.92 4.45
N PRO A 74 -17.08 20.91 3.79
CA PRO A 74 -17.83 19.71 3.45
C PRO A 74 -18.51 19.21 4.72
N SER A 75 -19.81 18.95 4.64
CA SER A 75 -20.52 18.40 5.79
C SER A 75 -19.77 17.15 6.24
N VAL A 76 -19.73 16.91 7.55
CA VAL A 76 -18.96 15.81 8.15
C VAL A 76 -19.35 14.44 7.59
N SER A 77 -20.55 14.30 7.00
CA SER A 77 -21.00 13.12 6.25
C SER A 77 -20.35 12.98 4.87
N ASN A 78 -20.11 14.10 4.16
CA ASN A 78 -19.42 14.10 2.88
C ASN A 78 -17.93 13.77 3.04
N ALA A 79 -17.30 14.20 4.13
CA ALA A 79 -15.90 13.88 4.41
C ALA A 79 -15.66 12.37 4.62
N ALA A 80 -16.57 11.67 5.32
CA ALA A 80 -16.46 10.23 5.53
C ALA A 80 -16.71 9.43 4.24
N ALA A 81 -17.66 9.85 3.41
CA ALA A 81 -17.90 9.25 2.10
C ALA A 81 -16.72 9.47 1.13
N MET A 82 -16.12 10.65 1.14
CA MET A 82 -14.90 10.92 0.38
C MET A 82 -13.72 10.08 0.86
N ALA A 83 -13.50 9.98 2.18
CA ALA A 83 -12.44 9.14 2.74
C ALA A 83 -12.59 7.66 2.37
N ALA A 84 -13.82 7.13 2.38
CA ALA A 84 -14.12 5.77 1.92
C ALA A 84 -13.80 5.60 0.41
N SER A 85 -14.21 6.56 -0.43
CA SER A 85 -13.94 6.54 -1.87
C SER A 85 -12.44 6.65 -2.20
N GLU A 86 -11.69 7.48 -1.47
CA GLU A 86 -10.24 7.61 -1.64
C GLU A 86 -9.51 6.34 -1.23
N SER A 87 -9.92 5.74 -0.10
CA SER A 87 -9.39 4.46 0.37
C SER A 87 -9.65 3.34 -0.64
N ARG A 88 -10.85 3.30 -1.22
CA ARG A 88 -11.20 2.35 -2.26
C ARG A 88 -10.34 2.51 -3.51
N ALA A 89 -10.18 3.74 -3.99
CA ALA A 89 -9.32 4.04 -5.14
C ALA A 89 -7.86 3.65 -4.88
N MET A 90 -7.36 3.81 -3.65
CA MET A 90 -6.00 3.38 -3.29
C MET A 90 -5.86 1.85 -3.28
N ALA A 91 -6.87 1.13 -2.77
CA ALA A 91 -6.87 -0.33 -2.81
C ALA A 91 -6.78 -0.85 -4.26
N GLU A 92 -7.60 -0.30 -5.17
CA GLU A 92 -7.62 -0.68 -6.59
C GLU A 92 -6.29 -0.39 -7.31
N ARG A 93 -5.72 0.79 -7.04
CA ARG A 93 -4.42 1.18 -7.57
C ARG A 93 -3.32 0.25 -7.06
N SER A 94 -3.36 -0.13 -5.79
CA SER A 94 -2.39 -1.04 -5.18
C SER A 94 -2.45 -2.42 -5.84
N VAL A 95 -3.65 -2.99 -6.01
CA VAL A 95 -3.85 -4.28 -6.72
C VAL A 95 -3.32 -4.23 -8.15
N SER A 96 -3.62 -3.16 -8.88
CA SER A 96 -3.19 -2.99 -10.27
C SER A 96 -1.67 -2.84 -10.39
N ALA A 97 -1.05 -2.05 -9.50
CA ALA A 97 0.39 -1.87 -9.44
C ALA A 97 1.12 -3.17 -9.06
N LEU A 98 0.58 -3.93 -8.10
CA LEU A 98 1.13 -5.23 -7.67
C LEU A 98 1.18 -6.24 -8.81
N ALA A 99 0.18 -6.26 -9.70
CA ALA A 99 0.19 -7.17 -10.85
C ALA A 99 1.40 -6.95 -11.77
N GLY A 100 1.65 -5.69 -12.15
CA GLY A 100 2.80 -5.33 -12.99
C GLY A 100 4.14 -5.55 -12.27
N LEU A 101 4.19 -5.21 -10.99
CA LEU A 101 5.39 -5.38 -10.18
C LEU A 101 5.77 -6.85 -9.96
N CYS A 102 4.80 -7.73 -9.70
CA CYS A 102 5.04 -9.18 -9.57
C CYS A 102 5.53 -9.78 -10.89
N ALA A 103 4.94 -9.39 -12.03
CA ALA A 103 5.37 -9.84 -13.34
C ALA A 103 6.81 -9.42 -13.65
N ASN A 104 7.14 -8.14 -13.42
CA ASN A 104 8.47 -7.61 -13.64
C ASN A 104 9.52 -8.24 -12.71
N THR A 105 9.18 -8.43 -11.43
CA THR A 105 10.08 -9.07 -10.46
C THR A 105 10.35 -10.53 -10.83
N ASN A 106 9.33 -11.27 -11.27
CA ASN A 106 9.51 -12.63 -11.79
C ASN A 106 10.47 -12.67 -13.00
N ALA A 107 10.30 -11.75 -13.95
CA ALA A 107 11.20 -11.66 -15.11
C ALA A 107 12.65 -11.37 -14.69
N LEU A 108 12.87 -10.53 -13.67
CA LEU A 108 14.20 -10.27 -13.11
C LEU A 108 14.79 -11.49 -12.40
N ILE A 109 13.98 -12.29 -11.70
CA ILE A 109 14.44 -13.54 -11.08
C ILE A 109 14.93 -14.51 -12.17
N GLU A 110 14.16 -14.67 -13.24
CA GLU A 110 14.56 -15.52 -14.38
C GLU A 110 15.82 -15.00 -15.08
N GLN A 111 15.92 -13.68 -15.29
CA GLN A 111 17.10 -13.05 -15.88
C GLN A 111 18.34 -13.25 -15.00
N LEU A 112 18.21 -13.10 -13.69
CA LEU A 112 19.30 -13.30 -12.74
C LEU A 112 19.76 -14.77 -12.71
N ALA A 113 18.83 -15.73 -12.81
CA ALA A 113 19.16 -17.14 -12.92
C ALA A 113 19.96 -17.43 -14.19
N LYS A 114 19.56 -16.87 -15.34
CA LYS A 114 20.30 -16.97 -16.61
C LYS A 114 21.70 -16.37 -16.51
N LEU A 115 21.82 -15.16 -15.98
CA LEU A 115 23.12 -14.50 -15.77
C LEU A 115 24.04 -15.32 -14.86
N ARG A 116 23.52 -15.90 -13.77
CA ARG A 116 24.31 -16.77 -12.88
C ARG A 116 24.79 -18.04 -13.59
N ALA A 117 23.96 -18.65 -14.42
CA ALA A 117 24.35 -19.80 -15.23
C ALA A 117 25.44 -19.44 -16.26
N GLU A 118 25.30 -18.29 -16.93
CA GLU A 118 26.30 -17.78 -17.87
C GLU A 118 27.63 -17.45 -17.20
N ILE A 119 27.60 -16.84 -16.01
CA ILE A 119 28.80 -16.55 -15.21
C ILE A 119 29.52 -17.85 -14.85
N ALA A 120 28.78 -18.86 -14.37
CA ALA A 120 29.37 -20.15 -14.01
C ALA A 120 30.02 -20.84 -15.23
N GLU A 121 29.33 -20.84 -16.38
CA GLU A 121 29.85 -21.41 -17.62
C GLU A 121 31.10 -20.68 -18.12
N GLN A 122 31.09 -19.34 -18.10
CA GLN A 122 32.24 -18.53 -18.50
C GLN A 122 33.43 -18.70 -17.54
N GLN A 123 33.17 -18.84 -16.23
CA GLN A 123 34.21 -19.13 -15.24
C GLN A 123 34.88 -20.48 -15.52
N ARG A 124 34.10 -21.52 -15.82
CA ARG A 124 34.63 -22.84 -16.19
C ARG A 124 35.50 -22.74 -17.45
N LYS A 125 35.00 -22.09 -18.52
CA LYS A 125 35.78 -21.88 -19.75
C LYS A 125 37.08 -21.10 -19.51
N ARG A 126 37.06 -20.11 -18.61
CA ARG A 126 38.25 -19.35 -18.25
C ARG A 126 39.29 -20.24 -17.58
N GLN A 127 38.87 -21.08 -16.63
CA GLN A 127 39.75 -22.04 -15.95
C GLN A 127 40.34 -23.07 -16.92
N GLU A 128 39.54 -23.57 -17.86
CA GLU A 128 40.00 -24.48 -18.92
C GLU A 128 41.08 -23.81 -19.80
N LEU A 129 40.88 -22.55 -20.20
CA LEU A 129 41.86 -21.79 -20.97
C LEU A 129 43.12 -21.44 -20.18
N GLU A 130 43.01 -21.12 -18.89
CA GLU A 130 44.16 -20.89 -18.01
C GLU A 130 45.00 -22.16 -17.86
N ALA A 131 44.36 -23.32 -17.66
CA ALA A 131 45.03 -24.61 -17.59
C ALA A 131 45.68 -25.00 -18.93
N PHE A 132 44.96 -24.78 -20.04
CA PHE A 132 45.49 -25.00 -21.40
C PHE A 132 46.71 -24.10 -21.67
N LYS A 133 46.63 -22.81 -21.35
CA LYS A 133 47.75 -21.87 -21.47
C LYS A 133 48.96 -22.35 -20.67
N ALA A 134 48.76 -22.74 -19.40
CA ALA A 134 49.85 -23.22 -18.56
C ALA A 134 50.55 -24.45 -19.16
N ALA A 135 49.77 -25.46 -19.58
CA ALA A 135 50.30 -26.68 -20.18
C ALA A 135 51.03 -26.41 -21.51
N GLU A 136 50.43 -25.62 -22.40
CA GLU A 136 50.99 -25.28 -23.72
C GLU A 136 52.26 -24.44 -23.58
N MET A 137 52.28 -23.46 -22.69
CA MET A 137 53.46 -22.62 -22.47
C MET A 137 54.61 -23.38 -21.81
N GLU A 138 54.33 -24.39 -20.98
CA GLU A 138 55.35 -25.26 -20.41
C GLU A 138 56.01 -26.13 -21.49
N ASP A 139 55.21 -26.75 -22.36
CA ASP A 139 55.72 -27.50 -23.52
C ASP A 139 56.53 -26.58 -24.44
N TYR A 140 56.05 -25.35 -24.68
CA TYR A 140 56.75 -24.36 -25.51
C TYR A 140 58.10 -23.94 -24.89
N ARG A 141 58.15 -23.61 -23.59
CA ARG A 141 59.37 -23.18 -22.88
C ARG A 141 60.43 -24.28 -22.79
N ASN A 142 60.01 -25.54 -22.69
CA ASN A 142 60.92 -26.70 -22.68
C ASN A 142 61.45 -27.06 -24.09
N GLY A 143 61.15 -26.24 -25.10
CA GLY A 143 61.54 -26.50 -26.48
C GLY A 143 60.76 -27.66 -27.10
N LEU A 144 59.68 -28.16 -26.51
CA LEU A 144 58.88 -29.25 -27.06
C LEU A 144 57.88 -28.73 -28.10
N PHE A 145 58.35 -27.96 -29.08
CA PHE A 145 57.55 -27.44 -30.19
C PHE A 145 58.21 -27.72 -31.55
N CYS A 146 57.36 -27.90 -32.55
CA CYS A 146 57.80 -28.24 -33.90
C CYS A 146 58.08 -26.96 -34.71
N SER A 147 59.31 -26.79 -35.19
CA SER A 147 59.78 -25.55 -35.84
C SER A 147 59.07 -25.21 -37.16
N GLY A 148 58.46 -26.17 -37.85
CA GLY A 148 57.78 -25.94 -39.12
C GLY A 148 56.26 -25.87 -39.06
N CYS A 149 55.62 -26.30 -37.96
CA CYS A 149 54.16 -26.16 -37.80
C CYS A 149 53.74 -25.37 -36.55
N ASN A 150 54.70 -24.93 -35.72
CA ASN A 150 54.49 -24.13 -34.50
C ASN A 150 53.51 -24.75 -33.49
N ARG A 151 53.32 -26.07 -33.52
CA ARG A 151 52.52 -26.82 -32.55
C ARG A 151 53.40 -27.47 -31.50
N THR A 152 52.90 -27.57 -30.28
CA THR A 152 53.57 -28.29 -29.18
C THR A 152 53.52 -29.80 -29.40
N LYS A 153 54.44 -30.52 -28.77
CA LYS A 153 54.49 -31.99 -28.74
C LYS A 153 53.15 -32.59 -28.32
N ARG A 154 52.49 -31.99 -27.33
CA ARG A 154 51.24 -32.50 -26.76
C ARG A 154 50.07 -32.39 -27.75
N ASP A 155 50.00 -31.30 -28.51
CA ASP A 155 48.99 -31.12 -29.58
C ASP A 155 49.23 -32.06 -30.78
N ILE A 156 50.50 -32.35 -31.11
CA ILE A 156 50.85 -33.27 -32.21
C ILE A 156 50.54 -34.72 -31.81
N LEU A 157 50.94 -35.13 -30.60
CA LEU A 157 50.70 -36.49 -30.11
C LEU A 157 49.21 -36.76 -29.85
N SER A 158 48.43 -35.76 -29.41
CA SER A 158 46.98 -35.93 -29.19
C SER A 158 46.20 -36.20 -30.49
N LYS A 159 46.76 -35.78 -31.64
CA LYS A 159 46.23 -36.06 -32.98
C LYS A 159 46.75 -37.37 -33.58
N GLY A 160 47.59 -38.10 -32.86
CA GLY A 160 48.21 -39.34 -33.33
C GLY A 160 49.36 -39.14 -34.32
N GLU A 161 49.89 -37.92 -34.43
CA GLU A 161 51.03 -37.61 -35.31
C GLU A 161 52.38 -37.86 -34.60
N THR A 162 53.45 -38.05 -35.37
CA THR A 162 54.81 -38.23 -34.83
C THR A 162 55.48 -36.90 -34.50
N PHE A 163 56.16 -36.82 -33.34
CA PHE A 163 56.88 -35.63 -32.88
C PHE A 163 58.38 -35.90 -32.67
N PRO A 164 59.29 -35.07 -33.24
CA PRO A 164 59.01 -34.03 -34.24
C PRO A 164 58.55 -34.64 -35.57
N HIS A 165 57.90 -33.85 -36.44
CA HIS A 165 57.57 -34.29 -37.80
C HIS A 165 58.84 -34.75 -38.54
N SER A 166 58.71 -35.77 -39.38
CA SER A 166 59.85 -36.31 -40.13
C SER A 166 60.58 -35.20 -40.91
N GLY A 167 61.90 -35.08 -40.68
CA GLY A 167 62.74 -34.04 -41.29
C GLY A 167 62.80 -32.72 -40.52
N GLN A 168 62.04 -32.54 -39.44
CA GLN A 168 62.08 -31.33 -38.62
C GLN A 168 62.88 -31.53 -37.34
N LYS A 169 63.52 -30.45 -36.89
CA LYS A 169 64.33 -30.42 -35.66
C LYS A 169 63.63 -29.62 -34.59
N ILE A 170 63.88 -30.02 -33.35
CA ILE A 170 63.50 -29.27 -32.16
C ILE A 170 64.50 -28.11 -32.00
N ILE A 171 63.99 -26.88 -31.88
CA ILE A 171 64.79 -25.66 -31.71
C ILE A 171 64.31 -25.00 -30.41
N ALA A 172 65.21 -24.40 -29.63
CA ALA A 172 64.79 -23.59 -28.49
C ALA A 172 64.06 -22.32 -28.97
N PRO A 173 62.91 -21.94 -28.39
CA PRO A 173 62.18 -20.77 -28.86
C PRO A 173 62.90 -19.50 -28.45
N THR A 174 62.83 -18.46 -29.28
CA THR A 174 63.35 -17.15 -28.92
C THR A 174 62.46 -16.49 -27.85
N PRO A 175 63.00 -15.56 -27.04
CA PRO A 175 62.19 -14.81 -26.07
C PRO A 175 60.97 -14.11 -26.71
N GLU A 176 61.14 -13.60 -27.94
CA GLU A 176 60.07 -12.96 -28.71
C GLU A 176 58.97 -13.95 -29.10
N GLN A 177 59.32 -15.17 -29.51
CA GLN A 177 58.35 -16.23 -29.82
C GLN A 177 57.56 -16.66 -28.58
N ILE A 178 58.23 -16.76 -27.42
CA ILE A 178 57.56 -17.05 -26.14
C ILE A 178 56.57 -15.94 -25.78
N ALA A 179 56.98 -14.67 -25.89
CA ALA A 179 56.11 -13.53 -25.60
C ALA A 179 54.89 -13.46 -26.53
N ASN A 180 55.10 -13.69 -27.83
CA ASN A 180 54.01 -13.70 -28.82
C ASN A 180 53.02 -14.83 -28.56
N LYS A 181 53.50 -16.04 -28.22
CA LYS A 181 52.62 -17.17 -27.90
C LYS A 181 51.86 -16.97 -26.60
N ASP A 182 52.52 -16.39 -25.59
CA ASP A 182 51.87 -16.04 -24.32
C ASP A 182 50.73 -15.04 -24.54
N ALA A 183 50.95 -14.02 -25.36
CA ALA A 183 49.94 -13.02 -25.72
C ALA A 183 48.78 -13.61 -26.55
N GLU A 184 49.07 -14.53 -27.49
CA GLU A 184 48.06 -15.25 -28.29
C GLU A 184 47.09 -16.02 -27.38
N LEU A 185 47.64 -16.76 -26.40
CA LEU A 185 46.88 -17.57 -25.44
C LEU A 185 46.22 -16.73 -24.34
N GLN A 186 46.83 -15.59 -23.98
CA GLN A 186 46.26 -14.68 -22.98
C GLN A 186 45.04 -13.92 -23.52
N ARG A 187 45.03 -13.55 -24.80
CA ARG A 187 43.95 -12.77 -25.42
C ARG A 187 42.53 -13.32 -25.17
N PRO A 188 42.22 -14.62 -25.41
CA PRO A 188 40.89 -15.16 -25.11
C PRO A 188 40.58 -15.19 -23.60
N ILE A 189 41.58 -15.35 -22.74
CA ILE A 189 41.42 -15.27 -21.27
C ILE A 189 41.02 -13.84 -20.87
N ASP A 190 41.68 -12.83 -21.42
CA ASP A 190 41.37 -11.42 -21.16
C ASP A 190 39.97 -11.05 -21.66
N GLN A 191 39.57 -11.53 -22.84
CA GLN A 191 38.21 -11.35 -23.37
C GLN A 191 37.14 -11.96 -22.46
N LEU A 192 37.35 -13.20 -21.99
CA LEU A 192 36.44 -13.84 -21.02
C LEU A 192 36.44 -13.12 -19.67
N THR A 193 37.59 -12.60 -19.24
CA THR A 193 37.72 -11.86 -17.98
C THR A 193 36.92 -10.56 -18.04
N ALA A 194 37.01 -9.84 -19.15
CA ALA A 194 36.22 -8.64 -19.39
C ALA A 194 34.70 -8.96 -19.46
N ALA A 195 34.33 -10.05 -20.14
CA ALA A 195 32.93 -10.50 -20.23
C ALA A 195 32.38 -10.89 -18.84
N LEU A 196 33.15 -11.64 -18.04
CA LEU A 196 32.80 -11.99 -16.67
C LEU A 196 32.65 -10.75 -15.78
N ALA A 197 33.55 -9.79 -15.88
CA ALA A 197 33.45 -8.55 -15.12
C ALA A 197 32.16 -7.78 -15.47
N LYS A 198 31.78 -7.74 -16.75
CA LYS A 198 30.52 -7.15 -17.20
C LYS A 198 29.31 -7.92 -16.67
N ASN A 199 29.25 -9.23 -16.87
CA ASN A 199 28.13 -10.07 -16.46
C ASN A 199 27.94 -10.06 -14.94
N ASN A 200 29.02 -10.05 -14.15
CA ASN A 200 28.93 -9.89 -12.70
C ASN A 200 28.34 -8.54 -12.31
N LYS A 201 28.73 -7.44 -12.95
CA LYS A 201 28.13 -6.11 -12.72
C LYS A 201 26.63 -6.11 -13.05
N ASP A 202 26.26 -6.66 -14.20
CA ASP A 202 24.84 -6.79 -14.60
C ASP A 202 24.04 -7.66 -13.62
N ALA A 203 24.62 -8.75 -13.11
CA ALA A 203 23.99 -9.61 -12.12
C ALA A 203 23.78 -8.89 -10.78
N VAL A 204 24.75 -8.10 -10.31
CA VAL A 204 24.62 -7.30 -9.09
C VAL A 204 23.50 -6.27 -9.24
N VAL A 205 23.49 -5.51 -10.34
CA VAL A 205 22.44 -4.52 -10.61
C VAL A 205 21.06 -5.18 -10.68
N THR A 206 20.96 -6.31 -11.38
CA THR A 206 19.69 -7.07 -11.50
C THR A 206 19.22 -7.59 -10.15
N ASP A 207 20.12 -8.12 -9.31
CA ASP A 207 19.81 -8.58 -7.95
C ASP A 207 19.33 -7.43 -7.05
N THR A 208 19.93 -6.23 -7.16
CA THR A 208 19.48 -5.04 -6.43
C THR A 208 18.07 -4.61 -6.85
N ILE A 209 17.79 -4.50 -8.15
CA ILE A 209 16.45 -4.12 -8.64
C ILE A 209 15.41 -5.19 -8.26
N MET A 210 15.78 -6.47 -8.32
CA MET A 210 14.90 -7.56 -7.91
C MET A 210 14.61 -7.51 -6.39
N ARG A 211 15.60 -7.22 -5.54
CA ARG A 211 15.39 -7.04 -4.09
C ARG A 211 14.42 -5.91 -3.80
N ASP A 212 14.62 -4.78 -4.46
CA ASP A 212 13.72 -3.63 -4.37
C ASP A 212 12.30 -4.02 -4.81
N GLY A 213 12.15 -4.68 -5.96
CA GLY A 213 10.85 -5.15 -6.45
C GLY A 213 10.12 -6.05 -5.45
N ARG A 214 10.83 -6.97 -4.77
CA ARG A 214 10.26 -7.81 -3.71
C ARG A 214 9.77 -7.00 -2.52
N GLU A 215 10.60 -6.08 -2.04
CA GLU A 215 10.23 -5.18 -0.94
C GLU A 215 8.99 -4.35 -1.30
N GLN A 216 8.95 -3.77 -2.50
CA GLN A 216 7.78 -3.04 -2.99
C GLN A 216 6.51 -3.92 -3.03
N ILE A 217 6.61 -5.22 -3.33
CA ILE A 217 5.45 -6.14 -3.32
C ILE A 217 4.89 -6.27 -1.90
N GLU A 218 5.75 -6.46 -0.90
CA GLU A 218 5.33 -6.56 0.50
C GLU A 218 4.60 -5.29 0.96
N PHE A 219 5.20 -4.12 0.70
CA PHE A 219 4.60 -2.84 1.06
C PHE A 219 3.34 -2.51 0.25
N GLY A 220 3.27 -2.93 -1.01
CA GLY A 220 2.06 -2.79 -1.82
C GLY A 220 0.88 -3.59 -1.28
N VAL A 221 1.13 -4.81 -0.78
CA VAL A 221 0.09 -5.60 -0.09
C VAL A 221 -0.32 -4.92 1.21
N TRP A 222 0.61 -4.39 1.99
CA TRP A 222 0.28 -3.66 3.22
C TRP A 222 -0.54 -2.39 2.95
N LEU A 223 -0.24 -1.67 1.86
CA LEU A 223 -1.02 -0.50 1.44
C LEU A 223 -2.44 -0.90 1.06
N TRP A 224 -2.63 -2.01 0.34
CA TRP A 224 -3.95 -2.55 0.05
C TRP A 224 -4.70 -2.93 1.33
N GLU A 225 -4.08 -3.69 2.24
CA GLU A 225 -4.69 -4.09 3.53
C GLU A 225 -5.11 -2.89 4.38
N THR A 226 -4.34 -1.82 4.34
CA THR A 226 -4.68 -0.60 5.08
C THR A 226 -5.80 0.17 4.39
N SER A 227 -5.77 0.24 3.06
CA SER A 227 -6.80 0.91 2.28
C SER A 227 -8.17 0.29 2.54
N ILE A 228 -8.29 -1.05 2.53
CA ILE A 228 -9.56 -1.73 2.86
C ILE A 228 -9.95 -1.54 4.33
N GLY A 229 -8.98 -1.49 5.26
CA GLY A 229 -9.24 -1.22 6.68
C GLY A 229 -9.77 0.19 6.92
N SER A 230 -9.19 1.18 6.23
CA SER A 230 -9.61 2.58 6.23
C SER A 230 -11.04 2.73 5.68
N GLU A 231 -11.34 2.10 4.55
CA GLU A 231 -12.67 2.11 3.93
C GLU A 231 -13.73 1.57 4.89
N ARG A 232 -13.47 0.40 5.51
CA ARG A 232 -14.36 -0.17 6.53
C ARG A 232 -14.57 0.75 7.72
N SER A 233 -13.49 1.33 8.26
CA SER A 233 -13.57 2.24 9.41
C SER A 233 -14.38 3.49 9.07
N ALA A 234 -14.16 4.08 7.89
CA ALA A 234 -14.90 5.25 7.44
C ALA A 234 -16.40 4.97 7.29
N MET A 235 -16.76 3.80 6.73
CA MET A 235 -18.15 3.38 6.60
C MET A 235 -18.82 3.13 7.95
N GLN A 236 -18.14 2.45 8.88
CA GLN A 236 -18.66 2.20 10.22
C GLN A 236 -18.87 3.52 10.98
N LYS A 237 -17.93 4.46 10.91
CA LYS A 237 -18.07 5.80 11.50
C LYS A 237 -19.25 6.56 10.89
N ASN A 238 -19.46 6.46 9.57
CA ASN A 238 -20.60 7.09 8.89
C ASN A 238 -21.93 6.51 9.39
N LEU A 239 -22.05 5.18 9.46
CA LEU A 239 -23.23 4.52 10.02
C LEU A 239 -23.49 4.99 11.46
N GLN A 240 -22.48 4.95 12.32
CA GLN A 240 -22.64 5.34 13.73
C GLN A 240 -23.19 6.77 13.85
N ARG A 241 -22.63 7.73 13.08
CA ARG A 241 -23.12 9.11 13.07
C ARG A 241 -24.57 9.23 12.61
N LYS A 242 -24.98 8.47 11.59
CA LYS A 242 -26.37 8.44 11.13
C LYS A 242 -27.30 7.86 12.19
N LEU A 243 -26.90 6.76 12.84
CA LEU A 243 -27.66 6.14 13.91
C LEU A 243 -27.80 7.08 15.12
N ASP A 244 -26.72 7.74 15.53
CA ASP A 244 -26.74 8.72 16.63
C ASP A 244 -27.69 9.88 16.33
N LYS A 245 -27.68 10.38 15.08
CA LYS A 245 -28.60 11.44 14.63
C LYS A 245 -30.05 10.97 14.68
N LEU A 246 -30.36 9.80 14.11
CA LEU A 246 -31.71 9.24 14.14
C LEU A 246 -32.17 8.96 15.55
N GLN A 247 -31.29 8.49 16.44
CA GLN A 247 -31.60 8.25 17.84
C GLN A 247 -31.91 9.56 18.59
N ALA A 248 -31.19 10.64 18.30
CA ALA A 248 -31.49 11.96 18.85
C ALA A 248 -32.85 12.48 18.37
N GLU A 249 -33.17 12.31 17.07
CA GLU A 249 -34.48 12.67 16.50
C GLU A 249 -35.62 11.86 17.14
N LEU A 250 -35.44 10.54 17.33
CA LEU A 250 -36.43 9.69 17.99
C LEU A 250 -36.72 10.17 19.42
N LYS A 251 -35.68 10.47 20.22
CA LYS A 251 -35.85 11.00 21.58
C LYS A 251 -36.61 12.33 21.59
N GLN A 252 -36.38 13.19 20.59
CA GLN A 252 -37.09 14.46 20.48
C GLN A 252 -38.56 14.25 20.10
N ILE A 253 -38.86 13.31 19.20
CA ILE A 253 -40.23 12.95 18.83
C ILE A 253 -40.97 12.35 20.03
N GLU A 254 -40.35 11.43 20.76
CA GLU A 254 -40.93 10.82 21.97
C GLU A 254 -41.29 11.88 23.02
N LYS A 255 -40.37 12.83 23.27
CA LYS A 255 -40.65 13.97 24.15
C LYS A 255 -41.84 14.80 23.66
N THR A 256 -41.93 15.06 22.36
CA THR A 256 -43.03 15.84 21.77
C THR A 256 -44.38 15.12 21.95
N ILE A 257 -44.41 13.79 21.78
CA ILE A 257 -45.59 12.95 22.03
C ILE A 257 -45.99 13.02 23.50
N ASP A 258 -45.03 12.96 24.43
CA ASP A 258 -45.31 13.07 25.87
C ASP A 258 -45.84 14.45 26.25
N ASP A 259 -45.27 15.53 25.68
CA ASP A 259 -45.74 16.90 25.89
C ASP A 259 -47.19 17.08 25.38
N ILE A 260 -47.52 16.52 24.19
CA ILE A 260 -48.90 16.51 23.66
C ILE A 260 -49.83 15.73 24.58
N ARG A 261 -49.41 14.55 25.06
CA ARG A 261 -50.21 13.73 25.98
C ARG A 261 -50.50 14.45 27.30
N MET A 262 -49.52 15.18 27.83
CA MET A 262 -49.73 16.00 29.03
C MET A 262 -50.70 17.17 28.77
N ALA A 263 -50.63 17.78 27.58
CA ALA A 263 -51.57 18.82 27.17
C ALA A 263 -53.01 18.28 26.97
N GLU A 264 -53.16 17.07 26.42
CA GLU A 264 -54.46 16.37 26.31
C GLU A 264 -55.10 16.20 27.70
N PHE A 265 -54.33 15.72 28.69
CA PHE A 265 -54.81 15.56 30.08
C PHE A 265 -55.16 16.87 30.77
N ALA A 266 -54.47 17.97 30.43
CA ALA A 266 -54.69 19.27 31.04
C ALA A 266 -55.87 20.04 30.43
N SER A 267 -56.27 19.72 29.18
CA SER A 267 -57.34 20.44 28.50
C SER A 267 -58.72 20.06 29.04
N LYS A 268 -59.60 21.08 29.17
CA LYS A 268 -60.99 20.93 29.62
C LYS A 268 -62.00 21.05 28.48
N LYS A 269 -61.55 21.24 27.23
CA LYS A 269 -62.40 21.51 26.07
C LYS A 269 -62.30 20.35 25.07
N ASN A 270 -63.45 19.75 24.74
CA ASN A 270 -63.53 18.59 23.85
C ASN A 270 -62.94 18.84 22.45
N GLN A 271 -63.06 20.05 21.89
CA GLN A 271 -62.48 20.38 20.58
C GLN A 271 -60.95 20.43 20.61
N GLU A 272 -60.35 20.95 21.69
CA GLU A 272 -58.89 21.00 21.85
C GLU A 272 -58.31 19.60 22.03
N VAL A 273 -58.99 18.74 22.81
CA VAL A 273 -58.61 17.33 22.98
C VAL A 273 -58.62 16.59 21.63
N ALA A 274 -59.64 16.78 20.79
CA ALA A 274 -59.70 16.15 19.47
C ALA A 274 -58.55 16.59 18.53
N SER A 275 -58.16 17.87 18.58
CA SER A 275 -57.01 18.37 17.81
C SER A 275 -55.67 17.79 18.29
N LEU A 276 -55.47 17.71 19.60
CA LEU A 276 -54.26 17.13 20.19
C LEU A 276 -54.15 15.63 19.92
N GLU A 277 -55.28 14.92 19.88
CA GLU A 277 -55.29 13.49 19.52
C GLU A 277 -54.87 13.28 18.06
N ALA A 278 -55.32 14.14 17.14
CA ALA A 278 -54.89 14.10 15.75
C ALA A 278 -53.38 14.38 15.62
N ASP A 279 -52.87 15.39 16.33
CA ASP A 279 -51.44 15.69 16.37
C ASP A 279 -50.62 14.52 16.94
N ARG A 280 -51.11 13.87 18.01
CA ARG A 280 -50.47 12.70 18.60
C ARG A 280 -50.37 11.55 17.62
N ARG A 281 -51.46 11.26 16.88
CA ARG A 281 -51.45 10.21 15.84
C ARG A 281 -50.44 10.52 14.73
N MET A 282 -50.40 11.77 14.26
CA MET A 282 -49.41 12.22 13.29
C MET A 282 -47.98 12.01 13.80
N TRP A 283 -47.68 12.41 15.04
CA TRP A 283 -46.33 12.22 15.60
C TRP A 283 -45.99 10.74 15.85
N GLN A 284 -46.97 9.90 16.16
CA GLN A 284 -46.78 8.44 16.23
C GLN A 284 -46.42 7.83 14.87
N GLU A 285 -47.05 8.28 13.78
CA GLU A 285 -46.68 7.87 12.42
C GLU A 285 -45.26 8.33 12.07
N VAL A 286 -44.89 9.56 12.45
CA VAL A 286 -43.52 10.08 12.26
C VAL A 286 -42.50 9.24 13.04
N LEU A 287 -42.82 8.86 14.29
CA LEU A 287 -41.99 7.98 15.11
C LEU A 287 -41.77 6.63 14.43
N GLN A 288 -42.84 6.02 13.93
CA GLN A 288 -42.79 4.74 13.23
C GLN A 288 -41.91 4.82 11.97
N LYS A 289 -42.12 5.83 11.12
CA LYS A 289 -41.30 6.06 9.92
C LYS A 289 -39.82 6.27 10.24
N ARG A 290 -39.49 6.95 11.36
CA ARG A 290 -38.10 7.15 11.78
C ARG A 290 -37.45 5.88 12.33
N ARG A 291 -38.21 5.02 13.01
CA ARG A 291 -37.74 3.67 13.41
C ARG A 291 -37.46 2.81 12.19
N GLU A 292 -38.36 2.82 11.20
CA GLU A 292 -38.16 2.13 9.92
C GLU A 292 -36.93 2.66 9.17
N ALA A 293 -36.72 3.98 9.14
CA ALA A 293 -35.52 4.57 8.56
C ALA A 293 -34.22 4.13 9.25
N MET A 294 -34.23 3.95 10.58
CA MET A 294 -33.09 3.43 11.33
C MET A 294 -32.76 1.98 10.97
N GLU A 295 -33.77 1.12 10.86
CA GLU A 295 -33.57 -0.27 10.43
C GLU A 295 -33.12 -0.35 8.97
N GLN A 296 -33.69 0.50 8.11
CA GLN A 296 -33.29 0.60 6.70
C GLN A 296 -31.81 1.00 6.54
N GLU A 297 -31.31 1.96 7.32
CA GLU A 297 -29.90 2.35 7.31
C GLU A 297 -28.97 1.22 7.76
N LYS A 298 -29.37 0.41 8.75
CA LYS A 298 -28.61 -0.78 9.16
C LYS A 298 -28.56 -1.83 8.05
N LEU A 299 -29.69 -2.10 7.40
CA LEU A 299 -29.79 -3.05 6.29
C LEU A 299 -28.96 -2.59 5.09
N ASP A 300 -29.00 -1.31 4.76
CA ASP A 300 -28.23 -0.77 3.64
C ASP A 300 -26.72 -0.81 3.91
N TYR A 301 -26.29 -0.55 5.15
CA TYR A 301 -24.90 -0.78 5.56
C TYR A 301 -24.50 -2.26 5.41
N GLN A 302 -25.32 -3.20 5.90
CA GLN A 302 -25.03 -4.63 5.76
C GLN A 302 -24.88 -5.04 4.30
N ARG A 303 -25.79 -4.60 3.41
CA ARG A 303 -25.71 -4.85 1.97
C ARG A 303 -24.42 -4.30 1.35
N GLN A 304 -24.04 -3.08 1.71
CA GLN A 304 -22.80 -2.47 1.20
C GLN A 304 -21.56 -3.23 1.71
N MET A 305 -21.54 -3.63 2.99
CA MET A 305 -20.46 -4.41 3.57
C MET A 305 -20.31 -5.78 2.90
N THR A 306 -21.40 -6.51 2.68
CA THR A 306 -21.35 -7.79 1.95
C THR A 306 -20.83 -7.62 0.52
N LYS A 307 -21.22 -6.54 -0.17
CA LYS A 307 -20.69 -6.24 -1.50
C LYS A 307 -19.19 -5.99 -1.46
N LEU A 308 -18.71 -5.22 -0.49
CA LEU A 308 -17.29 -4.93 -0.32
C LEU A 308 -16.48 -6.16 0.08
N GLU A 309 -17.01 -7.03 0.93
CA GLU A 309 -16.34 -8.28 1.30
C GLU A 309 -16.09 -9.20 0.11
N ARG A 310 -17.04 -9.26 -0.85
CA ARG A 310 -16.82 -9.98 -2.11
C ARG A 310 -15.69 -9.36 -2.92
N ILE A 311 -15.69 -8.03 -3.07
CA ILE A 311 -14.62 -7.32 -3.78
C ILE A 311 -13.27 -7.58 -3.11
N TYR A 312 -13.18 -7.51 -1.79
CA TYR A 312 -11.94 -7.77 -1.06
C TYR A 312 -11.47 -9.21 -1.21
N ALA A 313 -12.38 -10.19 -1.23
CA ALA A 313 -12.04 -11.59 -1.47
C ALA A 313 -11.51 -11.81 -2.90
N ASP A 314 -12.14 -11.19 -3.90
CA ASP A 314 -11.68 -11.24 -5.29
C ASP A 314 -10.28 -10.59 -5.42
N GLU A 315 -10.06 -9.44 -4.79
CA GLU A 315 -8.75 -8.77 -4.75
C GLU A 315 -7.69 -9.59 -4.02
N GLN A 316 -8.03 -10.18 -2.88
CA GLN A 316 -7.15 -11.06 -2.12
C GLN A 316 -6.70 -12.25 -2.99
N THR A 317 -7.64 -12.87 -3.71
CA THR A 317 -7.36 -13.98 -4.63
C THR A 317 -6.43 -13.53 -5.75
N ARG A 318 -6.69 -12.37 -6.36
CA ARG A 318 -5.81 -11.80 -7.40
C ARG A 318 -4.41 -11.52 -6.89
N ILE A 319 -4.27 -10.91 -5.71
CA ILE A 319 -2.96 -10.66 -5.10
C ILE A 319 -2.24 -11.99 -4.87
N ALA A 320 -2.91 -12.96 -4.24
CA ALA A 320 -2.36 -14.29 -4.00
C ALA A 320 -1.90 -14.97 -5.30
N ASP A 321 -2.71 -14.89 -6.36
CA ASP A 321 -2.39 -15.43 -7.68
C ASP A 321 -1.13 -14.79 -8.28
N PHE A 322 -0.94 -13.48 -8.14
CA PHE A 322 0.25 -12.80 -8.68
C PHE A 322 1.50 -13.13 -7.85
N THR A 323 1.38 -13.23 -6.53
CA THR A 323 2.51 -13.57 -5.64
C THR A 323 2.90 -15.05 -5.71
N ALA A 324 1.95 -15.94 -6.03
CA ALA A 324 2.20 -17.38 -6.15
C ALA A 324 2.82 -17.81 -7.49
N ARG A 325 2.87 -16.92 -8.49
CA ARG A 325 3.38 -17.25 -9.84
C ARG A 325 4.91 -17.34 -9.89
N GLY A 326 5.39 -18.25 -10.73
CA GLY A 326 6.81 -18.31 -11.13
C GLY A 326 7.73 -18.62 -9.96
N ALA A 327 8.93 -18.04 -9.96
CA ALA A 327 9.91 -18.22 -8.88
C ALA A 327 9.68 -17.27 -7.68
N LEU A 328 8.74 -16.34 -7.79
CA LEU A 328 8.44 -15.34 -6.75
C LEU A 328 7.94 -15.96 -5.45
N HIS A 329 7.13 -17.02 -5.53
CA HIS A 329 6.55 -17.69 -4.35
C HIS A 329 7.60 -18.31 -3.41
N LEU A 330 8.80 -18.60 -3.92
CA LEU A 330 9.92 -19.11 -3.12
C LEU A 330 10.67 -17.99 -2.38
N GLN A 331 10.42 -16.73 -2.76
CA GLN A 331 11.21 -15.58 -2.32
C GLN A 331 10.41 -14.53 -1.56
N ILE A 332 9.08 -14.62 -1.56
CA ILE A 332 8.18 -13.70 -0.86
C ILE A 332 7.21 -14.52 0.00
N ASN A 333 7.12 -14.19 1.29
CA ASN A 333 6.15 -14.77 2.20
C ASN A 333 5.08 -13.73 2.57
N VAL A 334 4.19 -13.45 1.63
CA VAL A 334 3.10 -12.50 1.82
C VAL A 334 1.77 -13.23 1.73
N VAL A 335 1.01 -13.20 2.82
CA VAL A 335 -0.36 -13.72 2.86
C VAL A 335 -1.29 -12.52 2.99
N PRO A 336 -1.96 -12.09 1.89
CA PRO A 336 -2.88 -10.96 1.96
C PRO A 336 -4.06 -11.30 2.86
N SER A 337 -4.46 -10.35 3.71
CA SER A 337 -5.59 -10.51 4.64
C SER A 337 -6.73 -9.55 4.34
N THR A 338 -7.93 -10.09 4.14
CA THR A 338 -9.15 -9.29 3.99
C THR A 338 -9.61 -8.65 5.28
N ARG A 339 -9.02 -8.95 6.45
CA ARG A 339 -9.35 -8.26 7.71
C ARG A 339 -8.90 -6.79 7.68
N GLY A 340 -7.94 -6.48 6.82
CA GLY A 340 -7.24 -5.20 6.80
C GLY A 340 -6.29 -5.05 7.98
N ARG A 341 -5.37 -4.08 7.88
CA ARG A 341 -4.51 -3.69 9.00
C ARG A 341 -5.13 -2.53 9.76
N GLY A 342 -5.03 -2.59 11.09
CA GLY A 342 -5.31 -1.45 11.96
C GLY A 342 -4.28 -0.32 11.79
N SER A 343 -4.49 0.79 12.50
CA SER A 343 -3.70 2.05 12.46
C SER A 343 -2.25 1.94 12.97
N MET A 344 -1.52 0.89 12.56
CA MET A 344 -0.10 0.66 12.84
C MET A 344 0.79 0.85 11.60
N LEU A 345 0.29 1.47 10.53
CA LEU A 345 1.22 1.89 9.49
C LEU A 345 2.10 3.00 10.04
N ASP A 346 3.41 2.78 10.05
CA ASP A 346 4.37 3.87 10.09
C ASP A 346 4.26 4.64 8.77
N PRO A 347 3.63 5.82 8.79
CA PRO A 347 3.37 6.64 7.61
C PRO A 347 4.63 7.04 6.87
N PHE A 348 5.76 7.11 7.60
CA PHE A 348 7.04 7.53 7.06
C PHE A 348 7.69 6.47 6.15
N ASN A 349 7.22 5.22 6.18
CA ASN A 349 7.84 4.13 5.43
C ASN A 349 7.04 3.72 4.18
N LEU A 350 5.70 3.67 4.19
CA LEU A 350 4.98 3.14 3.01
C LEU A 350 5.10 3.97 1.74
N GLY A 351 5.15 5.31 1.86
CA GLY A 351 5.35 6.18 0.71
C GLY A 351 6.75 6.08 0.09
N VAL A 352 7.74 5.72 0.90
CA VAL A 352 9.15 5.56 0.51
C VAL A 352 9.36 4.19 -0.16
N HIS A 353 8.73 3.16 0.40
CA HIS A 353 8.94 1.77 -0.02
C HIS A 353 7.96 1.26 -1.07
N PHE A 354 6.77 1.85 -1.27
CA PHE A 354 5.87 1.45 -2.37
C PHE A 354 5.63 2.58 -3.37
N ARG A 355 6.19 2.42 -4.57
CA ARG A 355 6.15 3.44 -5.64
C ARG A 355 5.12 3.13 -6.71
N LEU A 356 3.97 2.57 -6.31
CA LEU A 356 2.89 2.14 -7.21
C LEU A 356 3.40 1.30 -8.40
N GLY A 357 4.35 0.39 -8.14
CA GLY A 357 4.89 -0.53 -9.14
C GLY A 357 6.03 0.03 -9.98
N ARG A 358 6.50 1.27 -9.74
CA ARG A 358 7.70 1.83 -10.37
C ARG A 358 8.95 1.21 -9.75
N MET A 359 9.61 0.31 -10.48
CA MET A 359 10.90 -0.26 -10.09
C MET A 359 12.03 0.77 -10.23
N LEU A 360 13.12 0.55 -9.48
CA LEU A 360 14.37 1.27 -9.70
C LEU A 360 14.87 1.04 -11.13
N SER A 361 15.31 2.10 -11.80
CA SER A 361 16.02 1.96 -13.07
C SER A 361 17.48 1.56 -12.82
N ARG A 362 18.15 1.01 -13.83
CA ARG A 362 19.59 0.70 -13.76
C ARG A 362 20.43 1.96 -13.46
N SER A 363 20.01 3.12 -13.95
CA SER A 363 20.66 4.40 -13.67
C SER A 363 20.48 4.85 -12.22
N ASP A 364 19.32 4.56 -11.61
CA ASP A 364 19.04 4.95 -10.21
C ASP A 364 19.91 4.16 -9.22
N VAL A 365 20.15 2.88 -9.51
CA VAL A 365 21.07 2.02 -8.73
C VAL A 365 22.50 2.55 -8.76
N ALA A 366 22.93 3.15 -9.88
CA ALA A 366 24.25 3.73 -10.03
C ALA A 366 24.37 5.15 -9.44
N GLY A 367 23.26 5.89 -9.36
CA GLY A 367 23.23 7.32 -9.01
C GLY A 367 22.85 7.66 -7.56
N GLN A 368 22.57 6.68 -6.69
CA GLN A 368 22.06 6.90 -5.32
C GLN A 368 20.88 7.89 -5.26
N VAL A 369 19.95 7.81 -6.21
CA VAL A 369 18.80 8.71 -6.23
C VAL A 369 17.79 8.28 -5.16
N HIS A 370 17.43 9.21 -4.27
CA HIS A 370 16.42 9.01 -3.24
C HIS A 370 15.07 8.61 -3.86
N PRO A 371 14.35 7.63 -3.28
CA PRO A 371 13.03 7.25 -3.76
C PRO A 371 12.07 8.43 -3.58
N GLU A 372 11.62 9.02 -4.70
CA GLU A 372 10.51 9.97 -4.69
C GLU A 372 9.28 9.28 -4.07
N ILE A 373 8.78 9.84 -2.97
CA ILE A 373 7.48 9.44 -2.44
C ILE A 373 6.44 9.85 -3.47
N VAL A 374 5.66 8.88 -3.95
CA VAL A 374 4.58 9.17 -4.89
C VAL A 374 3.55 10.04 -4.18
N ALA A 375 3.32 11.26 -4.69
CA ALA A 375 2.44 12.26 -4.06
C ALA A 375 1.04 11.71 -3.72
N SER A 376 0.51 10.77 -4.51
CA SER A 376 -0.78 10.13 -4.23
C SER A 376 -0.77 9.22 -3.01
N VAL A 377 0.35 8.54 -2.73
CA VAL A 377 0.50 7.68 -1.55
C VAL A 377 0.66 8.55 -0.31
N ASP A 378 1.46 9.62 -0.38
CA ASP A 378 1.59 10.58 0.71
C ASP A 378 0.27 11.27 1.05
N GLN A 379 -0.47 11.73 0.03
CA GLN A 379 -1.78 12.34 0.23
C GLN A 379 -2.77 11.38 0.91
N PHE A 380 -2.81 10.11 0.48
CA PHE A 380 -3.64 9.09 1.13
C PHE A 380 -3.24 8.90 2.59
N ILE A 381 -1.94 8.78 2.87
CA ILE A 381 -1.41 8.60 4.23
C ILE A 381 -1.77 9.80 5.12
N GLN A 382 -1.64 11.02 4.61
CA GLN A 382 -2.02 12.24 5.33
C GLN A 382 -3.54 12.28 5.61
N ASN A 383 -4.37 11.92 4.63
CA ASN A 383 -5.82 11.86 4.79
C ASN A 383 -6.23 10.76 5.79
N TYR A 384 -5.57 9.60 5.74
CA TYR A 384 -5.77 8.52 6.70
C TYR A 384 -5.48 8.97 8.13
N LYS A 385 -4.35 9.65 8.36
CA LYS A 385 -4.01 10.22 9.69
C LYS A 385 -5.10 11.14 10.21
N ARG A 386 -5.57 12.08 9.38
CA ARG A 386 -6.63 13.04 9.74
C ARG A 386 -7.99 12.37 10.00
N ALA A 387 -8.20 11.18 9.48
CA ALA A 387 -9.44 10.42 9.70
C ALA A 387 -9.34 9.47 10.91
N ALA A 388 -8.13 9.07 11.28
CA ALA A 388 -7.84 8.17 12.40
C ALA A 388 -7.74 8.90 13.74
N PHE A 389 -7.16 10.11 13.75
CA PHE A 389 -7.01 11.01 14.89
C PHE A 389 -7.85 12.27 14.69
#